data_AF-A0A1J4PTH4-F1
#
_entry.id   AF-A0A1J4PTH4-F1
#
_cell.length_a   1.000
_cell.length_b   1.000
_cell.length_c   1.000
_cell.angle_alpha   90.00
_cell.angle_beta   90.00
_cell.angle_gamma   90.00
#
_symmetry.space_group_name_H-M   'P 1'
#
loop_
_entity.id
_entity.type
_entity.pdbx_description
1 polymer ?
#
loop_
_entity_poly.entity_id
_entity_poly.type
_entity_poly.pdbx_seq_one_letter_code
_entity_poly.pdbx_strand_id
1 'polypeptide(L)'
;MYRIAYAATTLPAFCRLHAHQDPQEGVTGIAKDRDAPAIVGDASLAYLIHIQTKDGDRPEDKQWEWVVHAFGEQGPELAEQLAATVRAWDRQVRAEENDQHADPSLTVYPTGTPDHLLPAGDTLDKACSRLVFRWPGRGGHLPALARRTDMMAATAGDS
;
A
#
# COMPACT_ATOMS: atom_id res chain seq x y z
N MET A 1 -2.56 6.41 12.01
CA MET A 1 -1.08 6.41 12.02
C MET A 1 -0.45 5.46 10.99
N TYR A 2 -1.03 4.30 10.66
CA TYR A 2 -0.32 3.23 9.90
C TYR A 2 -0.69 3.03 8.42
N ARG A 3 -1.35 3.99 7.75
CA ARG A 3 -1.94 3.77 6.42
C ARG A 3 -0.93 3.32 5.36
N ILE A 4 0.23 3.97 5.29
CA ILE A 4 1.24 3.67 4.25
C ILE A 4 1.80 2.27 4.47
N ALA A 5 2.07 1.87 5.72
CA ALA A 5 2.52 0.53 6.04
C ALA A 5 1.45 -0.52 5.73
N TYR A 6 0.17 -0.22 5.99
CA TYR A 6 -0.95 -1.10 5.61
C TYR A 6 -1.01 -1.29 4.10
N ALA A 7 -1.04 -0.21 3.32
CA ALA A 7 -1.06 -0.29 1.86
C ALA A 7 0.18 -1.04 1.30
N ALA A 8 1.37 -0.72 1.81
CA ALA A 8 2.63 -1.31 1.35
C ALA A 8 2.76 -2.82 1.61
N THR A 9 2.04 -3.35 2.60
CA THR A 9 2.11 -4.77 2.98
C THR A 9 0.91 -5.56 2.50
N THR A 10 -0.20 -4.90 2.15
CA THR A 10 -1.46 -5.56 1.76
C THR A 10 -1.78 -5.46 0.27
N LEU A 11 -1.14 -4.55 -0.47
CA LEU A 11 -1.33 -4.39 -1.91
C LEU A 11 -0.16 -4.96 -2.71
N PRO A 12 -0.43 -5.82 -3.72
CA PRO A 12 0.59 -6.18 -4.68
C PRO A 12 1.00 -4.95 -5.51
N ALA A 13 2.24 -4.95 -5.99
CA ALA A 13 2.80 -3.88 -6.83
C ALA A 13 2.71 -2.45 -6.23
N PHE A 14 2.66 -2.36 -4.90
CA PHE A 14 2.75 -1.08 -4.20
C PHE A 14 4.10 -0.41 -4.44
N CYS A 15 4.07 0.91 -4.66
CA CYS A 15 5.26 1.74 -4.76
C CYS A 15 5.00 3.15 -4.22
N ARG A 16 6.06 3.98 -4.26
CA ARG A 16 6.01 5.40 -3.92
C ARG A 16 6.24 6.19 -5.20
N LEU A 17 5.24 6.98 -5.61
CA LEU A 17 5.32 7.84 -6.78
C LEU A 17 5.89 9.20 -6.36
N HIS A 18 7.09 9.53 -6.84
CA HIS A 18 7.74 10.80 -6.56
C HIS A 18 7.53 11.78 -7.71
N ALA A 19 7.04 12.98 -7.41
CA ALA A 19 6.90 14.04 -8.41
C ALA A 19 8.20 14.86 -8.46
N HIS A 20 8.86 14.85 -9.61
CA HIS A 20 10.10 15.61 -9.84
C HIS A 20 9.82 17.08 -10.26
N GLN A 21 8.58 17.41 -10.60
CA GLN A 21 8.22 18.71 -11.19
C GLN A 21 7.60 19.67 -10.19
N ASP A 22 7.58 20.95 -10.55
CA ASP A 22 6.86 21.98 -9.79
C ASP A 22 5.37 21.61 -9.68
N PRO A 23 4.74 21.67 -8.49
CA PRO A 23 3.35 21.24 -8.31
C PRO A 23 2.36 22.11 -9.07
N GLN A 24 2.77 23.33 -9.44
CA GLN A 24 1.97 24.25 -10.25
C GLN A 24 2.02 23.91 -11.75
N GLU A 25 3.01 23.13 -12.20
CA GLU A 25 3.16 22.69 -13.60
C GLU A 25 2.82 21.21 -13.81
N GLY A 26 2.84 20.41 -12.74
CA GLY A 26 2.58 18.97 -12.78
C GLY A 26 1.09 18.61 -12.76
N VAL A 27 0.68 17.71 -13.66
CA VAL A 27 -0.71 17.17 -13.75
C VAL A 27 -1.09 16.28 -12.55
N THR A 28 -0.14 15.99 -11.67
CA THR A 28 -0.29 14.94 -10.65
C THR A 28 -0.88 15.40 -9.32
N GLY A 29 -0.94 16.69 -9.03
CA GLY A 29 -1.40 17.20 -7.72
C GLY A 29 -0.55 16.77 -6.50
N ILE A 30 0.55 16.05 -6.73
CA ILE A 30 1.55 15.66 -5.72
C ILE A 30 2.42 16.89 -5.44
N ALA A 31 2.46 17.33 -4.19
CA ALA A 31 3.33 18.43 -3.79
C ALA A 31 4.81 18.09 -4.03
N LYS A 32 5.61 19.12 -4.34
CA LYS A 32 7.04 18.99 -4.64
C LYS A 32 7.77 18.44 -3.44
N ASP A 33 8.75 17.58 -3.72
CA ASP A 33 9.52 16.84 -2.73
C ASP A 33 8.68 15.91 -1.85
N ARG A 34 7.43 15.64 -2.24
CA ARG A 34 6.59 14.61 -1.64
C ARG A 34 6.39 13.45 -2.61
N ASP A 35 5.98 12.34 -2.03
CA ASP A 35 5.65 11.12 -2.73
C ASP A 35 4.25 10.64 -2.33
N ALA A 36 3.60 9.94 -3.27
CA ALA A 36 2.27 9.39 -3.10
C ALA A 36 2.34 7.86 -3.00
N PRO A 37 1.56 7.23 -2.10
CA PRO A 37 1.28 5.81 -2.19
C PRO A 37 0.66 5.49 -3.55
N ALA A 38 1.17 4.49 -4.24
CA ALA A 38 0.73 4.12 -5.57
C ALA A 38 0.72 2.60 -5.77
N ILE A 39 -0.05 2.15 -6.75
CA ILE A 39 0.03 0.80 -7.30
C ILE A 39 0.15 0.86 -8.82
N VAL A 40 0.93 -0.06 -9.38
CA VAL A 40 1.15 -0.17 -10.83
C VAL A 40 0.63 -1.52 -11.32
N GLY A 41 0.07 -1.54 -12.53
CA GLY A 41 -0.34 -2.76 -13.23
C GLY A 41 -0.06 -2.59 -14.71
N ASP A 42 0.64 -3.52 -15.34
CA ASP A 42 1.10 -3.44 -16.75
C ASP A 42 1.44 -2.01 -17.22
N ALA A 43 0.60 -1.39 -18.06
CA ALA A 43 0.75 -0.02 -18.57
C ALA A 43 -0.17 1.01 -17.87
N SER A 44 -0.57 0.74 -16.63
CA SER A 44 -1.53 1.49 -15.82
C SER A 44 -0.97 1.82 -14.43
N LEU A 45 -1.49 2.90 -13.84
CA LEU A 45 -1.01 3.45 -12.57
C LEU A 45 -2.19 4.02 -11.79
N ALA A 46 -2.23 3.81 -10.49
CA ALA A 46 -3.10 4.55 -9.58
C ALA A 46 -2.31 5.09 -8.38
N TYR A 47 -2.58 6.32 -7.94
CA TYR A 47 -1.93 6.90 -6.77
C TYR A 47 -2.92 7.70 -5.91
N LEU A 48 -2.64 7.73 -4.61
CA LEU A 48 -3.46 8.36 -3.59
C LEU A 48 -2.90 9.72 -3.19
N ILE A 49 -3.72 10.76 -3.31
CA ILE A 49 -3.47 12.10 -2.78
C ILE A 49 -4.56 12.51 -1.78
N HIS A 50 -4.35 13.64 -1.12
CA HIS A 50 -5.39 14.36 -0.40
C HIS A 50 -5.56 15.74 -1.02
N ILE A 51 -6.80 16.16 -1.16
CA ILE A 51 -7.13 17.52 -1.55
C ILE A 51 -7.88 18.19 -0.41
N GLN A 52 -7.67 19.49 -0.24
CA GLN A 52 -8.43 20.27 0.72
C GLN A 52 -9.78 20.64 0.08
N THR A 53 -10.88 20.18 0.67
CA THR A 53 -12.23 20.43 0.16
C THR A 53 -12.90 21.62 0.84
N LYS A 54 -12.45 21.99 2.05
CA LYS A 54 -12.89 23.18 2.77
C LYS A 54 -11.71 23.88 3.43
N ASP A 55 -11.62 25.19 3.23
CA ASP A 55 -10.67 26.05 3.91
C ASP A 55 -11.26 26.69 5.17
N GLY A 56 -10.39 27.04 6.11
CA GLY A 56 -10.76 27.61 7.39
C GLY A 56 -9.53 28.11 8.14
N ASP A 57 -9.75 29.10 9.00
CA ASP A 57 -8.67 29.75 9.75
C ASP A 57 -8.06 28.81 10.80
N ARG A 58 -8.87 27.87 11.35
CA ARG A 58 -8.44 26.89 12.35
C ARG A 58 -8.33 25.49 11.74
N PRO A 59 -7.40 24.64 12.23
CA PRO A 59 -7.23 23.28 11.71
C PRO A 59 -8.51 22.42 11.70
N GLU A 60 -9.38 22.58 12.69
CA GLU A 60 -10.66 21.87 12.82
C GLU A 60 -11.71 22.29 11.78
N ASP A 61 -11.56 23.48 11.19
CA ASP A 61 -12.48 23.99 10.16
C ASP A 61 -12.09 23.51 8.76
N LYS A 62 -10.87 22.98 8.61
CA LYS A 62 -10.34 22.45 7.34
C LYS A 62 -10.83 21.03 7.11
N GLN A 63 -11.30 20.77 5.90
CA GLN A 63 -11.70 19.42 5.48
C GLN A 63 -10.80 18.94 4.35
N TRP A 64 -10.48 17.65 4.41
CA TRP A 64 -9.60 16.98 3.48
C TRP A 64 -10.29 15.72 2.97
N GLU A 65 -10.20 15.51 1.66
CA GLU A 65 -10.71 14.31 1.01
C GLU A 65 -9.55 13.50 0.42
N TRP A 66 -9.65 12.17 0.53
CA TRP A 66 -8.73 11.25 -0.09
C TRP A 66 -9.18 10.95 -1.51
N VAL A 67 -8.29 11.19 -2.48
CA VAL A 67 -8.59 11.01 -3.90
C VAL A 67 -7.58 10.05 -4.51
N VAL A 68 -8.09 9.09 -5.28
CA VAL A 68 -7.25 8.22 -6.10
C VAL A 68 -7.31 8.68 -7.54
N HIS A 69 -6.17 9.03 -8.11
CA HIS A 69 -6.03 9.27 -9.54
C HIS A 69 -5.48 8.02 -10.21
N ALA A 70 -6.04 7.67 -11.37
CA ALA A 70 -5.57 6.51 -12.11
C ALA A 70 -5.53 6.74 -13.63
N PHE A 71 -4.64 6.02 -14.28
CA PHE A 71 -4.28 6.15 -15.69
C PHE A 71 -4.11 4.77 -16.31
N GLY A 72 -4.33 4.69 -17.62
CA GLY A 72 -4.23 3.44 -18.40
C GLY A 72 -5.52 2.63 -18.38
N GLU A 73 -5.54 1.54 -19.15
CA GLU A 73 -6.72 0.68 -19.34
C GLU A 73 -7.19 0.02 -18.04
N GLN A 74 -6.26 -0.39 -17.17
CA GLN A 74 -6.58 -0.97 -15.86
C GLN A 74 -6.77 0.11 -14.77
N GLY A 75 -6.70 1.40 -15.13
CA GLY A 75 -6.76 2.52 -14.20
C GLY A 75 -7.97 2.47 -13.24
N PRO A 76 -9.21 2.30 -13.72
CA PRO A 76 -10.39 2.23 -12.85
C PRO A 76 -10.33 1.10 -11.82
N GLU A 77 -9.84 -0.08 -12.22
CA GLU A 77 -9.70 -1.23 -11.32
C GLU A 77 -8.64 -0.98 -10.25
N LEU A 78 -7.48 -0.45 -10.65
CA LEU A 78 -6.42 -0.04 -9.72
C LEU A 78 -6.90 1.06 -8.76
N ALA A 79 -7.71 2.00 -9.25
CA ALA A 79 -8.27 3.05 -8.42
C ALA A 79 -9.17 2.49 -7.31
N GLU A 80 -10.09 1.60 -7.67
CA GLU A 80 -10.99 0.97 -6.72
C GLU A 80 -10.21 0.08 -5.74
N GLN A 81 -9.21 -0.67 -6.21
CA GLN A 81 -8.36 -1.49 -5.34
C GLN A 81 -7.64 -0.65 -4.27
N LEU A 82 -7.06 0.49 -4.67
CA LEU A 82 -6.38 1.40 -3.74
C LEU A 82 -7.38 2.06 -2.78
N ALA A 83 -8.54 2.51 -3.28
CA ALA A 83 -9.59 3.09 -2.45
C ALA A 83 -10.18 2.09 -1.44
N ALA A 84 -10.45 0.85 -1.87
CA ALA A 84 -10.91 -0.23 -1.02
C ALA A 84 -9.91 -0.53 0.11
N THR A 85 -8.61 -0.48 -0.20
CA THR A 85 -7.53 -0.64 0.80
C THR A 85 -7.54 0.48 1.83
N VAL A 86 -7.69 1.73 1.41
CA VAL A 86 -7.81 2.87 2.34
C VAL A 86 -9.04 2.73 3.22
N ARG A 87 -10.18 2.32 2.65
CA ARG A 87 -11.43 2.07 3.39
C ARG A 87 -11.29 0.91 4.38
N ALA A 88 -10.58 -0.16 4.02
CA ALA A 88 -10.29 -1.28 4.93
C ALA A 88 -9.39 -0.83 6.09
N TRP A 89 -8.32 -0.09 5.79
CA TRP A 89 -7.47 0.53 6.81
C TRP A 89 -8.27 1.42 7.77
N ASP A 90 -9.14 2.27 7.25
CA ASP A 90 -9.93 3.20 8.05
C ASP A 90 -10.84 2.45 9.04
N ARG A 91 -11.59 1.46 8.55
CA ARG A 91 -12.51 0.67 9.38
C ARG A 91 -11.81 -0.27 10.37
N GLN A 92 -10.70 -0.88 9.98
CA GLN A 92 -10.11 -2.00 10.73
C GLN A 92 -8.91 -1.59 11.58
N VAL A 93 -8.18 -0.55 11.18
CA VAL A 93 -6.92 -0.14 11.82
C VAL A 93 -7.02 1.26 12.43
N ARG A 94 -7.84 2.16 11.88
CA ARG A 94 -8.01 3.52 12.43
C ARG A 94 -9.19 3.63 13.39
N ALA A 95 -10.29 2.92 13.17
CA ALA A 95 -11.53 3.10 13.94
C ALA A 95 -11.27 3.11 15.47
N GLU A 96 -11.55 4.26 16.08
CA GLU A 96 -11.42 4.50 17.53
C GLU A 96 -12.64 3.99 18.32
N GLU A 97 -13.75 3.72 17.61
CA GLU A 97 -15.10 3.58 18.19
C GLU A 97 -15.51 2.18 18.66
N ASN A 98 -14.64 1.18 18.54
CA ASN A 98 -14.92 -0.13 19.11
C ASN A 98 -13.89 -0.42 20.19
N ASP A 99 -14.33 -0.90 21.36
CA ASP A 99 -13.50 -1.49 22.44
C ASP A 99 -12.62 -2.69 21.99
N GLN A 100 -12.49 -2.89 20.68
CA GLN A 100 -11.69 -3.88 19.96
C GLN A 100 -10.60 -3.23 19.10
N HIS A 101 -10.19 -1.98 19.40
CA HIS A 101 -9.00 -1.39 18.76
C HIS A 101 -7.78 -2.26 19.09
N ALA A 102 -7.40 -3.12 18.16
CA ALA A 102 -6.18 -3.88 18.24
C ALA A 102 -5.10 -3.11 17.50
N ASP A 103 -3.94 -2.91 18.13
CA ASP A 103 -2.80 -2.37 17.42
C ASP A 103 -2.23 -3.41 16.44
N PRO A 104 -1.74 -2.98 15.27
CA PRO A 104 -0.95 -3.86 14.43
C PRO A 104 0.31 -4.30 15.16
N SER A 105 0.68 -5.58 15.00
CA SER A 105 1.94 -6.10 15.55
C SER A 105 2.95 -6.41 14.45
N LEU A 106 4.22 -6.13 14.74
CA LEU A 106 5.36 -6.44 13.88
C LEU A 106 6.29 -7.40 14.62
N THR A 107 6.58 -8.55 14.03
CA THR A 107 7.61 -9.48 14.51
C THR A 107 8.76 -9.57 13.51
N VAL A 108 9.97 -9.81 14.02
CA VAL A 108 11.21 -9.82 13.25
C VAL A 108 11.88 -11.18 13.40
N TYR A 109 12.21 -11.80 12.28
CA TYR A 109 12.91 -13.09 12.21
C TYR A 109 14.22 -12.94 11.44
N PRO A 110 15.23 -13.80 11.69
CA PRO A 110 16.43 -13.87 10.86
C PRO A 110 16.09 -14.12 9.39
N THR A 111 16.95 -13.65 8.50
CA THR A 111 16.87 -14.04 7.09
C THR A 111 16.97 -15.57 6.95
N GLY A 112 16.18 -16.15 6.05
CA GLY A 112 16.13 -17.61 5.82
C GLY A 112 15.24 -18.41 6.77
N THR A 113 14.56 -17.79 7.75
CA THR A 113 13.50 -18.48 8.51
C THR A 113 12.42 -18.99 7.54
N PRO A 114 12.14 -20.30 7.46
CA PRO A 114 11.14 -20.85 6.55
C PRO A 114 9.70 -20.33 6.80
N ASP A 115 8.88 -20.22 5.76
CA ASP A 115 7.51 -19.69 5.84
C ASP A 115 6.63 -20.44 6.86
N HIS A 116 6.80 -21.76 6.98
CA HIS A 116 6.01 -22.58 7.91
C HIS A 116 6.36 -22.33 9.40
N LEU A 117 7.45 -21.63 9.68
CA LEU A 117 7.82 -21.19 11.03
C LEU A 117 7.40 -19.75 11.32
N LEU A 118 6.91 -19.03 10.31
CA LEU A 118 6.41 -17.67 10.47
C LEU A 118 4.94 -17.69 10.93
N PRO A 119 4.54 -16.79 11.83
CA PRO A 119 3.12 -16.62 12.16
C PRO A 119 2.37 -16.13 10.92
N ALA A 120 1.06 -16.39 10.87
CA ALA A 120 0.21 -15.83 9.83
C ALA A 120 0.27 -14.29 9.85
N GLY A 121 0.44 -13.69 8.67
CA GLY A 121 0.52 -12.24 8.49
C GLY A 121 1.15 -11.86 7.15
N ASP A 122 1.22 -10.56 6.89
CA ASP A 122 1.84 -10.00 5.70
C ASP A 122 3.36 -9.95 5.90
N THR A 123 4.10 -10.67 5.06
CA THR A 123 5.56 -10.83 5.21
C THR A 123 6.32 -9.87 4.30
N LEU A 124 7.37 -9.25 4.84
CA LEU A 124 8.31 -8.41 4.11
C LEU A 124 9.74 -8.93 4.29
N ASP A 125 10.34 -9.38 3.18
CA ASP A 125 11.71 -9.89 3.15
C ASP A 125 12.72 -8.75 2.96
N LYS A 126 13.67 -8.66 3.89
CA LYS A 126 14.82 -7.75 3.85
C LYS A 126 16.12 -8.54 3.80
N ALA A 127 17.22 -7.86 3.46
CA ALA A 127 18.53 -8.49 3.29
C ALA A 127 18.95 -9.35 4.49
N CYS A 128 18.67 -8.91 5.72
CA CYS A 128 19.11 -9.59 6.94
C CYS A 128 17.95 -10.07 7.83
N SER A 129 16.70 -9.88 7.43
CA SER A 129 15.54 -10.19 8.27
C SER A 129 14.29 -10.48 7.47
N ARG A 130 13.39 -11.29 8.03
CA ARG A 130 12.01 -11.40 7.57
C ARG A 130 11.11 -10.71 8.59
N LEU A 131 10.25 -9.80 8.12
CA LEU A 131 9.32 -9.04 8.94
C LEU A 131 7.91 -9.59 8.73
N VAL A 132 7.14 -9.79 9.79
CA VAL A 132 5.73 -10.21 9.69
C VAL A 132 4.83 -9.16 10.33
N PHE A 133 3.96 -8.56 9.53
CA PHE A 133 2.92 -7.63 9.97
C PHE A 133 1.61 -8.39 10.19
N ARG A 134 1.01 -8.19 11.35
CA ARG A 134 -0.34 -8.67 11.64
C ARG A 134 -1.26 -7.49 11.81
N TRP A 135 -2.17 -7.33 10.85
CA TRP A 135 -3.16 -6.27 10.86
C TRP A 135 -4.46 -6.75 11.51
N PRO A 136 -5.10 -5.92 12.35
CA PRO A 136 -6.42 -6.19 12.88
C PRO A 136 -7.43 -6.48 11.76
N GLY A 137 -8.32 -7.44 11.96
CA GLY A 137 -9.32 -7.82 10.95
C GLY A 137 -8.77 -8.53 9.72
N ARG A 138 -7.45 -8.77 9.63
CA ARG A 138 -6.77 -9.46 8.53
C ARG A 138 -6.09 -10.72 9.06
N GLY A 139 -6.90 -11.76 9.31
CA GLY A 139 -6.47 -13.03 9.91
C GLY A 139 -6.10 -14.15 8.94
N GLY A 140 -5.94 -13.86 7.64
CA GLY A 140 -5.74 -14.87 6.60
C GLY A 140 -4.38 -14.73 5.92
N HIS A 141 -3.66 -15.85 5.85
CA HIS A 141 -2.45 -16.06 5.05
C HIS A 141 -2.65 -15.57 3.61
N LEU A 142 -1.90 -14.54 3.20
CA LEU A 142 -1.53 -14.40 1.80
C LEU A 142 -0.12 -15.00 1.68
N PRO A 143 0.10 -15.96 0.76
CA PRO A 143 1.43 -16.49 0.53
C PRO A 143 2.37 -15.32 0.22
N ALA A 144 3.58 -15.38 0.79
CA ALA A 144 4.63 -14.41 0.52
C ALA A 144 4.69 -14.15 -0.98
N LEU A 145 4.61 -12.87 -1.38
CA LEU A 145 4.68 -12.51 -2.79
C LEU A 145 6.06 -12.94 -3.29
N ALA A 146 6.12 -14.11 -3.91
CA ALA A 146 7.35 -14.64 -4.49
C ALA A 146 7.91 -13.54 -5.38
N ARG A 147 9.19 -13.22 -5.18
CA ARG A 147 9.91 -12.34 -6.10
C ARG A 147 9.63 -12.86 -7.50
N ARG A 148 9.08 -11.99 -8.34
CA ARG A 148 8.82 -12.25 -9.76
C ARG A 148 10.17 -12.31 -10.49
N THR A 149 10.98 -13.32 -10.17
CA THR A 149 12.26 -13.62 -10.82
C THR A 149 12.25 -15.03 -11.41
N ASP A 150 11.35 -15.93 -10.99
CA ASP A 150 11.38 -17.33 -11.45
C ASP A 150 10.38 -17.67 -12.56
N MET A 151 9.75 -16.68 -13.20
CA MET A 151 8.84 -16.89 -14.33
C MET A 151 9.43 -16.36 -15.65
N MET A 152 10.72 -16.60 -15.89
CA MET A 152 11.33 -16.45 -17.22
C MET A 152 12.28 -17.61 -17.61
N ALA A 153 12.47 -18.62 -16.75
CA ALA A 153 13.46 -19.68 -17.00
C ALA A 153 12.87 -21.02 -17.48
N ALA A 154 11.53 -21.18 -17.55
CA ALA A 154 10.93 -22.50 -17.79
C ALA A 154 10.31 -22.72 -19.19
N THR A 155 10.57 -21.84 -20.17
CA THR A 155 10.07 -22.04 -21.56
C THR A 155 11.14 -21.76 -22.62
N ALA A 156 12.25 -22.47 -22.54
CA ALA A 156 13.15 -22.72 -23.66
C ALA A 156 13.97 -23.96 -23.30
N GLY A 157 13.92 -25.09 -23.99
CA GLY A 157 13.18 -25.56 -25.14
C GLY A 157 13.60 -27.01 -25.27
N ASP A 158 12.65 -27.92 -25.51
CA ASP A 158 12.96 -29.31 -25.81
C ASP A 158 12.01 -29.75 -26.91
N SER A 159 12.51 -29.68 -28.15
CA SER A 159 12.23 -30.51 -29.35
C SER A 159 12.60 -29.74 -30.63
#